data_AF-A0A964IF45-F1
#
_entry.id   AF-A0A964IF45-F1
#
_cell.length_a   1.000
_cell.length_b   1.000
_cell.length_c   1.000
_cell.angle_alpha   90.00
_cell.angle_beta   90.00
_cell.angle_gamma   90.00
#
_symmetry.space_group_name_H-M   'P 1'
#
loop_
_entity.id
_entity.type
_entity.pdbx_description
1 polymer ?
#
loop_
_entity_poly.entity_id
_entity_poly.type
_entity_poly.pdbx_seq_one_letter_code
_entity_poly.pdbx_strand_id
1 'polypeptide(L)'
;MHAIEVIPIKVRSIKLPKELEQALKTRAREKGVSDSFVMREALAEYLVPDKEDSARDPRSFAALTADLAGCVAGPADLSTNPRHMAGFGR
;
A
#
# COMPACT_ATOMS: atom_id res chain seq x y z
N MET A 1 31.09 12.66 -11.57
CA MET A 1 31.04 12.69 -10.09
C MET A 1 29.61 12.99 -9.69
N HIS A 2 28.82 11.99 -9.30
CA HIS A 2 27.46 12.22 -8.81
C HIS A 2 27.53 12.54 -7.31
N ALA A 3 27.07 13.72 -6.93
CA ALA A 3 26.94 14.10 -5.53
C ALA A 3 25.79 13.28 -4.92
N ILE A 4 26.07 12.58 -3.82
CA ILE A 4 25.04 11.93 -3.02
C ILE A 4 24.30 13.03 -2.27
N GLU A 5 23.05 13.28 -2.64
CA GLU A 5 22.19 14.20 -1.91
C GLU A 5 21.81 13.55 -0.57
N VAL A 6 22.35 14.10 0.53
CA VAL A 6 22.05 13.61 1.88
C VAL A 6 20.80 14.32 2.39
N ILE A 7 19.71 13.57 2.58
CA ILE A 7 18.48 14.11 3.16
C ILE A 7 18.77 14.53 4.62
N PRO A 8 18.53 15.79 5.02
CA PRO A 8 18.81 16.25 6.37
C PRO A 8 17.86 15.60 7.38
N ILE A 9 18.43 14.86 8.36
CA ILE A 9 17.67 14.22 9.44
C ILE A 9 17.66 15.13 10.67
N LYS A 10 16.47 15.40 11.22
CA LYS A 10 16.29 16.12 12.50
C LYS A 10 15.85 15.15 13.60
N VAL A 11 16.48 15.24 14.76
CA VAL A 11 16.12 14.46 15.96
C VAL A 11 15.18 15.29 16.84
N ARG A 12 14.14 14.65 17.38
CA ARG A 12 13.27 15.23 18.41
C ARG A 12 13.06 14.24 19.55
N SER A 13 13.03 14.75 20.79
CA SER A 13 12.67 13.97 21.98
C SER A 13 11.17 14.12 22.24
N ILE A 14 10.49 13.00 22.47
CA ILE A 14 9.06 12.94 22.80
C ILE A 14 8.85 12.11 24.07
N LYS A 15 7.85 12.48 24.87
CA LYS A 15 7.45 11.67 26.04
C LYS A 15 6.57 10.52 25.56
N LEU A 16 6.90 9.30 25.98
CA LEU A 16 6.16 8.10 25.66
C LEU A 16 5.70 7.42 26.95
N PRO A 17 4.40 7.07 27.08
CA PRO A 17 3.97 6.14 28.11
C PRO A 17 4.76 4.84 28.03
N LYS A 18 4.99 4.19 29.18
CA LYS A 18 5.83 2.99 29.28
C LYS A 18 5.31 1.85 28.41
N GLU A 19 3.98 1.73 28.31
CA GLU A 19 3.29 0.73 27.52
C GLU A 19 3.59 0.91 26.02
N LEU A 20 3.60 2.17 25.56
CA LEU A 20 3.87 2.51 24.17
C LEU A 20 5.34 2.32 23.80
N GLU A 21 6.26 2.64 24.72
CA GLU A 21 7.69 2.33 24.53
C GLU A 21 7.94 0.82 24.41
N GLN A 22 7.25 0.02 25.23
CA GLN A 22 7.39 -1.43 25.18
C GLN A 22 6.80 -2.02 23.89
N ALA A 23 5.63 -1.53 23.45
CA ALA A 23 5.05 -1.91 22.17
C ALA A 23 5.97 -1.56 20.99
N LEU A 24 6.58 -0.37 21.00
CA LEU A 24 7.54 0.07 19.99
C LEU A 24 8.73 -0.89 19.89
N LYS A 25 9.38 -1.21 21.03
CA LYS A 25 10.53 -2.11 21.07
C LYS A 25 10.21 -3.51 20.60
N THR A 26 9.06 -4.05 21.00
CA THR A 26 8.59 -5.36 20.53
C THR A 26 8.42 -5.35 19.02
N ARG A 27 7.75 -4.33 18.46
CA ARG A 27 7.53 -4.22 17.02
C ARG A 27 8.83 -4.06 16.24
N ALA A 28 9.77 -3.27 16.74
CA ALA A 28 11.09 -3.08 16.15
C ALA A 28 11.88 -4.40 16.12
N ARG A 29 11.85 -5.16 17.23
CA ARG A 29 12.48 -6.47 17.33
C ARG A 29 11.87 -7.49 16.36
N GLU A 30 10.55 -7.58 16.29
CA GLU A 30 9.84 -8.48 15.37
C GLU A 30 10.18 -8.19 13.90
N LYS A 31 10.29 -6.90 13.54
CA LYS A 31 10.66 -6.46 12.19
C LYS A 31 12.16 -6.50 11.89
N GLY A 32 13.02 -6.66 12.91
CA GLY A 32 14.48 -6.57 12.76
C GLY A 32 14.98 -5.18 12.36
N VAL A 33 14.28 -4.12 12.77
CA VAL A 33 14.57 -2.71 12.42
C VAL A 33 14.79 -1.86 13.68
N SER A 34 15.20 -0.60 13.51
CA SER A 34 15.36 0.33 14.63
C SER A 34 14.04 0.94 15.10
N ASP A 35 13.96 1.35 16.36
CA ASP A 35 12.83 2.09 16.93
C ASP A 35 12.50 3.35 16.10
N SER A 36 13.52 4.09 15.67
CA SER A 36 13.38 5.27 14.81
C SER A 36 12.84 4.94 13.41
N PHE A 37 13.03 3.71 12.92
CA PHE A 37 12.39 3.27 11.67
C PHE A 37 10.89 3.08 11.89
N VAL A 38 10.51 2.32 12.92
CA VAL A 38 9.09 2.08 13.24
C VAL A 38 8.36 3.41 13.54
N MET A 39 8.99 4.30 14.31
CA MET A 39 8.45 5.63 14.59
C MET A 39 8.27 6.47 13.32
N ARG A 40 9.23 6.47 12.39
CA ARG A 40 9.10 7.20 11.13
C ARG A 40 8.01 6.60 10.23
N GLU A 41 7.88 5.27 10.16
CA GLU A 41 6.77 4.64 9.43
C GLU A 41 5.41 5.04 10.01
N ALA A 42 5.24 4.92 11.33
CA ALA A 42 3.99 5.27 11.99
C ALA A 42 3.64 6.76 11.83
N LEU A 43 4.64 7.64 11.93
CA LEU A 43 4.45 9.07 11.69
C LEU A 43 4.15 9.38 10.22
N ALA A 44 4.75 8.67 9.27
CA ALA A 44 4.46 8.84 7.85
C ALA A 44 3.01 8.43 7.56
N GLU A 45 2.57 7.27 8.06
CA GLU A 45 1.20 6.79 7.93
C GLU A 45 0.18 7.74 8.60
N TYR A 46 0.51 8.29 9.76
CA TYR A 46 -0.38 9.17 10.50
C TYR A 46 -0.44 10.60 9.94
N LEU A 47 0.69 11.15 9.47
CA LEU A 47 0.82 12.56 9.09
C LEU A 47 0.75 12.79 7.58
N VAL A 48 1.00 11.78 6.75
CA VAL A 48 0.73 11.88 5.32
C VAL A 48 -0.75 11.52 5.20
N PRO A 49 -1.67 12.52 5.10
CA PRO A 49 -3.03 12.18 4.70
C PRO A 49 -2.90 11.41 3.39
N ASP A 50 -3.71 10.35 3.24
CA ASP A 50 -3.86 9.68 1.97
C ASP A 50 -3.88 10.77 0.90
N LYS A 51 -2.86 10.81 0.03
CA LYS A 51 -2.85 11.69 -1.15
C LYS A 51 -4.04 11.37 -2.09
N GLU A 52 -4.90 10.44 -1.69
CA GLU A 52 -6.16 10.08 -2.30
C GLU A 52 -7.37 10.89 -1.82
N ASP A 53 -7.28 11.84 -0.88
CA ASP A 53 -8.43 12.73 -0.63
C ASP A 53 -8.61 13.81 -1.73
N SER A 54 -7.67 13.93 -2.68
CA SER A 54 -7.89 14.61 -3.97
C SER A 54 -8.23 13.65 -5.13
N ALA A 55 -8.33 12.34 -4.87
CA ALA A 55 -8.59 11.32 -5.89
C ALA A 55 -9.36 10.10 -5.33
N ARG A 56 -10.33 10.30 -4.43
CA ARG A 56 -11.40 9.32 -4.18
C ARG A 56 -12.32 9.28 -5.40
N ASP A 57 -11.78 8.82 -6.52
CA ASP A 57 -12.57 8.10 -7.50
C ASP A 57 -12.96 6.79 -6.80
N PRO A 58 -14.25 6.42 -6.68
CA PRO A 58 -14.64 5.17 -6.06
C PRO A 58 -13.83 4.03 -6.67
N ARG A 59 -13.03 3.33 -5.85
CA ARG A 59 -12.26 2.14 -6.24
C ARG A 59 -13.22 1.04 -6.67
N SER A 60 -13.74 1.17 -7.89
CA SER A 60 -14.52 0.15 -8.55
C SER A 60 -13.62 -1.06 -8.78
N PHE A 61 -14.22 -2.25 -8.80
CA PHE A 61 -13.48 -3.47 -9.10
C PHE A 61 -12.67 -3.34 -10.40
N ALA A 62 -13.21 -2.64 -11.40
CA ALA A 62 -12.53 -2.35 -12.66
C ALA A 62 -11.23 -1.54 -12.48
N ALA A 63 -11.20 -0.56 -11.58
CA ALA A 63 -10.00 0.23 -11.31
C ALA A 63 -8.90 -0.61 -10.62
N LEU A 64 -9.29 -1.56 -9.77
CA LEU A 64 -8.37 -2.46 -9.07
C LEU A 64 -7.78 -3.54 -9.98
N THR A 65 -8.44 -3.86 -11.09
CA THR A 65 -8.02 -4.91 -12.03
C THR A 65 -7.52 -4.36 -13.37
N ALA A 66 -7.19 -3.07 -13.44
CA ALA A 66 -6.80 -2.42 -14.68
C ALA A 66 -5.50 -2.99 -15.29
N ASP A 67 -4.58 -3.46 -14.45
CA ASP A 67 -3.33 -4.13 -14.82
C ASP A 67 -3.54 -5.57 -15.32
N LEU A 68 -4.69 -6.18 -15.03
CA LEU A 68 -5.07 -7.50 -15.50
C LEU A 68 -5.72 -7.47 -16.88
N ALA A 69 -6.13 -6.29 -17.36
CA ALA A 69 -6.68 -6.15 -18.70
C ALA A 69 -5.62 -6.47 -19.76
N GLY A 70 -5.84 -7.55 -20.53
CA GLY A 70 -4.92 -7.97 -21.59
C GLY A 70 -3.76 -8.88 -21.13
N CYS A 71 -3.74 -9.32 -19.87
CA CYS A 71 -2.73 -10.27 -19.38
C CYS A 71 -2.87 -11.68 -19.99
N VAL A 72 -4.00 -11.96 -20.65
CA VAL A 72 -4.27 -13.22 -21.35
C VAL A 72 -4.69 -12.92 -22.80
N ALA A 73 -4.03 -13.59 -23.74
CA ALA A 73 -4.46 -13.59 -25.14
C ALA A 73 -5.63 -14.57 -25.32
N GLY A 74 -6.85 -14.02 -25.36
CA GLY A 74 -8.07 -14.76 -25.66
C GLY A 74 -8.51 -14.61 -27.12
N PRO A 75 -9.45 -15.45 -27.59
CA PRO A 75 -10.16 -15.21 -28.85
C PRO A 75 -10.77 -13.80 -28.87
N ALA A 76 -10.81 -13.16 -30.04
CA ALA A 76 -11.39 -11.81 -30.22
C ALA A 76 -12.87 -11.73 -29.78
N ASP A 77 -13.54 -12.87 -29.71
CA ASP A 77 -14.90 -13.02 -29.24
C ASP A 77 -14.99 -14.13 -28.19
N LEU A 78 -15.22 -13.75 -26.93
CA LEU A 78 -15.46 -14.68 -25.82
C LEU A 78 -16.83 -15.38 -25.93
N SER A 79 -17.70 -14.94 -26.84
CA SER A 79 -18.99 -15.57 -27.13
C SER A 79 -18.89 -16.73 -28.14
N THR A 80 -17.67 -17.14 -28.52
CA THR A 80 -17.41 -18.21 -29.51
C THR A 80 -17.91 -19.60 -29.12
N ASN A 81 -18.59 -19.75 -27.97
CA ASN A 81 -19.31 -20.97 -27.66
C ASN A 81 -20.65 -20.71 -26.93
N PRO A 82 -21.71 -20.30 -27.65
CA PRO A 82 -23.03 -20.02 -27.07
C PRO A 82 -23.60 -21.22 -26.29
N ARG A 83 -23.24 -22.45 -26.70
CA ARG A 83 -23.63 -23.69 -25.99
C ARG A 83 -23.12 -23.75 -24.54
N HIS A 84 -22.01 -23.08 -24.24
CA HIS A 84 -21.38 -23.07 -22.91
C HIS A 84 -21.81 -21.86 -22.06
N MET A 85 -22.53 -20.89 -22.65
CA MET A 85 -23.11 -19.75 -21.93
C MET A 85 -24.59 -19.98 -21.55
N ALA A 86 -25.17 -21.11 -21.95
CA ALA A 86 -26.52 -21.48 -21.55
C ALA A 86 -26.61 -21.65 -20.03
N GLY A 87 -27.31 -20.73 -19.35
CA GLY A 87 -27.51 -20.75 -17.90
C GLY A 87 -26.51 -19.93 -17.08
N PHE A 88 -25.57 -19.21 -17.71
CA PHE A 88 -24.68 -18.30 -16.99
C PHE A 88 -25.47 -17.12 -16.39
N GLY A 89 -25.36 -16.89 -15.09
CA GLY A 89 -26.03 -15.79 -14.39
C GLY A 89 -27.51 -16.03 -14.02
N ARG A 90 -27.98 -17.28 -14.09
CA ARG A 90 -29.22 -17.73 -13.44
C ARG A 90 -28.93 -18.42 -12.12
#